data_AF-A0A1B0D822-F1
#
_entry.id   AF-A0A1B0D822-F1
#
_cell.length_a   1.000
_cell.length_b   1.000
_cell.length_c   1.000
_cell.angle_alpha   90.00
_cell.angle_beta   90.00
_cell.angle_gamma   90.00
#
_symmetry.space_group_name_H-M   'P 1'
#
loop_
_entity.id
_entity.type
_entity.pdbx_description
1 polymer ?
#
loop_
_entity_poly.entity_id
_entity_poly.type
_entity_poly.pdbx_seq_one_letter_code
_entity_poly.pdbx_strand_id
1 'polypeptide(L)'
;MFYSVIHNNPTLSGVEKLRYLLSYLSSFPKKLIERLPLTNANYEIALDILKKRYDNKRVMVSAYVNSIISYKKMNNGSAGDAIRLHDAVDSCLSGLKKLGYDVAHWVPIMVAIVTSKFDVETNKAFEESLSDITKVPDMEFSVQCQKNNRI
;
A
#
# COMPACT_ATOMS: atom_id res chain seq x y z
N MET A 1 3.67 -17.32 -3.90
CA MET A 1 4.43 -18.55 -4.22
C MET A 1 4.33 -19.60 -3.10
N PHE A 2 4.61 -19.27 -1.84
CA PHE A 2 4.51 -20.24 -0.72
C PHE A 2 3.14 -20.93 -0.61
N TYR A 3 2.05 -20.16 -0.69
CA TYR A 3 0.70 -20.73 -0.55
C TYR A 3 0.37 -21.74 -1.66
N SER A 4 0.68 -21.42 -2.90
CA SER A 4 0.36 -22.27 -4.05
C SER A 4 1.21 -23.54 -4.12
N VAL A 5 2.47 -23.48 -3.70
CA VAL A 5 3.44 -24.59 -3.86
C VAL A 5 3.57 -25.47 -2.61
N ILE A 6 3.48 -24.87 -1.42
CA ILE A 6 3.72 -25.56 -0.14
C ILE A 6 2.43 -25.71 0.66
N HIS A 7 1.71 -24.61 0.93
CA HIS A 7 0.52 -24.65 1.80
C HIS A 7 -0.60 -25.52 1.21
N ASN A 8 -0.92 -25.31 -0.06
CA ASN A 8 -1.98 -26.02 -0.78
C ASN A 8 -1.57 -27.41 -1.28
N ASN A 9 -0.32 -27.82 -1.08
CA ASN A 9 0.14 -29.12 -1.53
C ASN A 9 -0.35 -30.22 -0.55
N PRO A 10 -1.21 -31.16 -0.99
CA PRO A 10 -1.72 -32.22 -0.14
C PRO A 10 -0.69 -33.31 0.14
N THR A 11 0.39 -33.40 -0.65
CA THR A 11 1.42 -34.44 -0.47
C THR A 11 2.41 -34.12 0.65
N LEU A 12 2.42 -32.87 1.14
CA LEU A 12 3.31 -32.44 2.22
C LEU A 12 2.59 -32.54 3.56
N SER A 13 3.24 -33.18 4.53
CA SER A 13 2.82 -33.17 5.94
C SER A 13 2.95 -31.78 6.56
N GLY A 14 2.22 -31.53 7.66
CA GLY A 14 2.35 -30.27 8.41
C GLY A 14 3.78 -30.05 8.94
N VAL A 15 4.49 -31.12 9.32
CA VAL A 15 5.92 -31.06 9.68
C VAL A 15 6.77 -30.53 8.53
N GLU A 16 6.59 -31.06 7.31
CA GLU A 16 7.33 -30.61 6.14
C GLU A 16 6.98 -29.16 5.78
N LYS A 17 5.70 -28.81 5.81
CA LYS A 17 5.23 -27.44 5.56
C LYS A 17 5.81 -26.44 6.57
N LEU A 18 5.90 -26.81 7.86
CA LEU A 18 6.50 -25.97 8.89
C LEU A 18 8.02 -25.83 8.69
N ARG A 19 8.70 -26.90 8.28
CA ARG A 19 10.13 -26.82 7.95
C ARG A 19 10.40 -25.91 6.76
N TYR A 20 9.59 -26.01 5.70
CA TYR A 20 9.65 -25.07 4.59
C TYR A 20 9.31 -23.64 5.03
N LEU A 21 8.28 -23.46 5.85
CA LEU A 21 7.93 -22.13 6.37
C LEU A 21 9.13 -21.49 7.07
N LEU A 22 9.82 -22.21 7.95
CA LEU A 22 11.02 -21.72 8.63
C LEU A 22 12.18 -21.40 7.70
N SER A 23 12.32 -22.10 6.56
CA SER A 23 13.38 -21.82 5.58
C SER A 23 13.09 -20.57 4.75
N TYR A 24 11.82 -20.21 4.57
CA TYR A 24 11.40 -19.01 3.83
C TYR A 24 11.41 -17.74 4.69
N LEU A 25 11.51 -17.87 6.01
CA LEU A 25 11.53 -16.73 6.94
C LEU A 25 12.96 -16.36 7.32
N SER A 26 13.22 -15.07 7.40
CA SER A 26 14.48 -14.50 7.88
C SER A 26 14.26 -13.68 9.15
N SER A 27 15.29 -13.55 9.98
CA SER A 27 15.34 -12.62 11.13
C SER A 27 14.18 -12.75 12.13
N PHE A 28 13.35 -11.71 12.28
CA PHE A 28 12.31 -11.62 13.32
C PHE A 28 11.13 -12.59 13.11
N PRO A 29 10.53 -12.71 11.90
CA PRO A 29 9.48 -13.70 11.65
C PRO A 29 9.88 -15.13 12.03
N LYS A 30 11.12 -15.53 11.72
CA LYS A 30 11.62 -16.87 12.05
C LYS A 30 11.71 -17.09 13.56
N LYS A 31 12.28 -16.12 14.30
CA LYS A 31 12.41 -16.16 15.77
C LYS A 31 11.08 -16.34 16.52
N LEU A 32 9.98 -15.88 15.94
CA LEU A 32 8.65 -16.01 16.54
C LEU A 32 8.16 -17.46 16.57
N ILE A 33 8.53 -18.27 15.57
CA ILE A 33 7.99 -19.61 15.39
C ILE A 33 9.04 -20.72 15.44
N GLU A 34 10.35 -20.40 15.43
CA GLU A 34 11.44 -21.39 15.47
C GLU A 34 11.49 -22.22 16.76
N ARG A 35 10.85 -21.73 17.83
CA ARG A 35 10.75 -22.43 19.12
C ARG A 35 9.60 -23.45 19.14
N LEU A 36 8.72 -23.44 18.14
CA LEU A 36 7.65 -24.43 18.05
C LEU A 36 8.25 -25.78 17.66
N PRO A 37 7.91 -26.87 18.36
CA PRO A 37 8.27 -28.22 17.92
C PRO A 37 7.76 -28.50 16.51
N LEU A 38 8.56 -29.21 15.71
CA LEU A 38 8.18 -29.61 14.35
C LEU A 38 7.11 -30.71 14.39
N THR A 39 5.84 -30.31 14.50
CA THR A 39 4.68 -31.21 14.51
C THR A 39 3.64 -30.76 13.48
N ASN A 40 2.76 -31.69 13.08
CA ASN A 40 1.69 -31.38 12.13
C ASN A 40 0.75 -30.27 12.65
N ALA A 41 0.39 -30.33 13.95
CA ALA A 41 -0.48 -29.34 14.57
C ALA A 41 0.16 -27.95 14.65
N ASN A 42 1.49 -27.89 14.87
CA ASN A 42 2.19 -26.62 15.04
C ASN A 42 2.37 -25.83 13.74
N TYR A 43 2.13 -26.42 12.57
CA TYR A 43 2.13 -25.68 11.31
C TYR A 43 1.04 -24.60 11.29
N GLU A 44 -0.19 -24.97 11.61
CA GLU A 44 -1.32 -24.03 11.65
C GLU A 44 -1.13 -22.98 12.76
N ILE A 45 -0.60 -23.39 13.92
CA ILE A 45 -0.27 -22.47 15.02
C ILE A 45 0.80 -21.46 14.58
N ALA A 46 1.86 -21.91 13.89
CA ALA A 46 2.90 -21.04 13.37
C ALA A 46 2.35 -20.03 12.37
N LEU A 47 1.47 -20.46 11.46
CA LEU A 47 0.79 -19.57 10.53
C LEU A 47 -0.09 -18.55 11.26
N ASP A 48 -0.84 -18.96 12.28
CA ASP A 48 -1.67 -18.06 13.06
C ASP A 48 -0.83 -17.03 13.84
N ILE A 49 0.28 -17.43 14.46
CA ILE A 49 1.21 -16.50 15.12
C ILE A 49 1.75 -15.46 14.14
N LEU A 50 2.17 -15.90 12.95
CA LEU A 50 2.66 -14.99 11.91
C LEU A 50 1.55 -14.07 11.42
N LYS A 51 0.35 -14.59 11.14
CA LYS A 51 -0.82 -13.78 10.77
C LYS A 51 -1.13 -12.78 11.87
N LYS A 52 -1.32 -13.20 13.11
CA LYS A 52 -1.63 -12.29 14.23
C LYS A 52 -0.59 -11.20 14.42
N ARG A 53 0.69 -11.48 14.19
CA ARG A 53 1.78 -10.50 14.34
C ARG A 53 1.88 -9.55 13.14
N TYR A 54 1.75 -10.06 11.92
CA TYR A 54 2.02 -9.31 10.68
C TYR A 54 0.77 -8.85 9.93
N ASP A 55 -0.36 -9.53 10.12
CA ASP A 55 -1.71 -9.11 9.68
C ASP A 55 -2.31 -8.07 10.66
N ASN A 56 -1.45 -7.17 11.16
CA ASN A 56 -1.92 -6.05 11.94
C ASN A 56 -2.45 -4.99 10.98
N LYS A 57 -3.74 -5.13 10.62
CA LYS A 57 -4.46 -4.20 9.74
C LYS A 57 -4.28 -2.75 10.17
N ARG A 58 -4.23 -2.47 11.47
CA ARG A 58 -3.98 -1.11 11.99
C ARG A 58 -2.62 -0.57 11.55
N VAL A 59 -1.55 -1.38 11.66
CA VAL A 59 -0.20 -0.98 11.23
C VAL A 59 -0.16 -0.79 9.71
N MET A 60 -0.80 -1.67 8.94
CA MET A 60 -0.85 -1.54 7.48
C MET A 60 -1.61 -0.29 7.05
N VAL A 61 -2.77 -0.01 7.65
CA VAL A 61 -3.53 1.23 7.41
C VAL A 61 -2.67 2.45 7.76
N SER A 62 -2.06 2.47 8.94
CA SER A 62 -1.18 3.56 9.33
C SER A 62 0.00 3.72 8.36
N ALA A 63 0.59 2.64 7.87
CA ALA A 63 1.67 2.69 6.91
C ALA A 63 1.23 3.31 5.57
N TYR A 64 0.09 2.87 5.00
CA TYR A 64 -0.45 3.44 3.76
C TYR A 64 -0.80 4.92 3.91
N VAL A 65 -1.47 5.30 4.99
CA VAL A 65 -1.85 6.69 5.24
C VAL A 65 -0.61 7.56 5.45
N ASN A 66 0.35 7.10 6.27
CA ASN A 66 1.57 7.85 6.53
C ASN A 66 2.45 7.97 5.28
N SER A 67 2.48 6.99 4.36
CA SER A 67 3.27 7.11 3.14
C SER A 67 2.77 8.23 2.21
N ILE A 68 1.48 8.53 2.22
CA ILE A 68 0.93 9.69 1.47
C ILE A 68 1.18 10.99 2.25
N ILE A 69 0.85 11.01 3.55
CA ILE A 69 0.98 12.22 4.39
C ILE A 69 2.44 12.68 4.47
N SER A 70 3.39 11.75 4.58
CA SER A 70 4.82 12.03 4.65
C SER A 70 5.48 12.09 3.27
N TYR A 71 4.73 11.99 2.18
CA TYR A 71 5.28 12.13 0.84
C TYR A 71 5.92 13.51 0.69
N LYS A 72 7.12 13.54 0.08
CA LYS A 72 7.91 14.75 -0.07
C LYS A 72 7.21 15.71 -1.05
N LYS A 73 7.23 17.00 -0.74
CA LYS A 73 6.76 18.04 -1.67
C LYS A 73 7.58 18.00 -2.97
N MET A 74 6.92 18.15 -4.11
CA MET A 74 7.57 18.26 -5.40
C MET A 74 8.47 19.49 -5.44
N ASN A 75 9.58 19.38 -6.14
CA ASN A 75 10.49 20.50 -6.40
C ASN A 75 10.62 20.64 -7.93
N ASN A 76 10.21 21.79 -8.47
CA ASN A 76 10.35 22.18 -9.88
C ASN A 76 9.47 21.43 -10.89
N GLY A 77 8.22 21.09 -10.52
CA GLY A 77 7.17 20.72 -11.48
C GLY A 77 7.49 19.53 -12.38
N SER A 78 8.43 18.67 -12.00
CA SER A 78 8.86 17.56 -12.85
C SER A 78 7.69 16.59 -13.05
N ALA A 79 7.30 16.37 -14.30
CA ALA A 79 6.27 15.38 -14.64
C ALA A 79 6.55 14.00 -14.02
N GLY A 80 7.82 13.65 -13.84
CA GLY A 80 8.22 12.40 -13.17
C GLY A 80 7.89 12.36 -11.68
N ASP A 81 7.96 13.49 -10.97
CA ASP A 81 7.56 13.56 -9.55
C ASP A 81 6.04 13.46 -9.39
N ALA A 82 5.31 14.04 -10.33
CA ALA A 82 3.85 14.00 -10.32
C ALA A 82 3.31 12.60 -10.63
N ILE A 83 3.93 11.86 -11.57
CA ILE A 83 3.63 10.44 -11.80
C ILE A 83 3.94 9.60 -10.56
N ARG A 84 5.11 9.80 -9.93
CA ARG A 84 5.47 9.06 -8.72
C ARG A 84 4.54 9.33 -7.55
N LEU A 85 4.02 10.55 -7.40
CA LEU A 85 3.02 10.86 -6.38
C LEU A 85 1.70 10.15 -6.69
N HIS A 86 1.24 10.21 -7.94
CA HIS A 86 0.03 9.51 -8.37
C HIS A 86 0.13 8.01 -8.08
N ASP A 87 1.22 7.35 -8.50
CA ASP A 87 1.42 5.92 -8.28
C ASP A 87 1.49 5.57 -6.78
N ALA A 88 2.07 6.45 -5.95
CA ALA A 88 2.10 6.26 -4.51
C ALA A 88 0.70 6.34 -3.89
N VAL A 89 -0.11 7.30 -4.32
CA VAL A 89 -1.50 7.47 -3.85
C VAL A 89 -2.36 6.29 -4.29
N ASP A 90 -2.30 5.90 -5.56
CA ASP A 90 -3.07 4.77 -6.10
C ASP A 90 -2.71 3.44 -5.42
N SER A 91 -1.41 3.19 -5.22
CA SER A 91 -0.92 2.01 -4.49
C SER A 91 -1.47 1.95 -3.06
N CYS A 92 -1.50 3.10 -2.37
CA CYS A 92 -2.05 3.19 -1.01
C CYS A 92 -3.55 2.94 -0.96
N LEU A 93 -4.32 3.57 -1.86
CA LEU A 93 -5.77 3.40 -1.93
C LEU A 93 -6.16 1.98 -2.32
N SER A 94 -5.44 1.39 -3.27
CA SER A 94 -5.57 -0.01 -3.63
C SER A 94 -5.26 -0.94 -2.45
N GLY A 95 -4.25 -0.61 -1.64
CA GLY A 95 -3.92 -1.32 -0.40
C GLY A 95 -5.05 -1.24 0.63
N LEU A 96 -5.58 -0.05 0.87
CA LEU A 96 -6.68 0.20 1.80
C LEU A 96 -7.98 -0.49 1.36
N LYS A 97 -8.28 -0.48 0.05
CA LYS A 97 -9.42 -1.20 -0.53
C LYS A 97 -9.30 -2.71 -0.31
N LYS A 98 -8.10 -3.29 -0.47
CA LYS A 98 -7.83 -4.71 -0.16
C LYS A 98 -8.02 -5.05 1.32
N LEU A 99 -7.82 -4.08 2.22
CA LEU A 99 -8.08 -4.24 3.65
C LEU A 99 -9.57 -4.10 4.02
N GLY A 100 -10.44 -3.78 3.05
CA GLY A 100 -11.89 -3.68 3.21
C GLY A 100 -12.39 -2.27 3.50
N TYR A 101 -11.57 -1.24 3.31
CA TYR A 101 -12.01 0.14 3.48
C TYR A 101 -12.69 0.68 2.21
N ASP A 102 -13.80 1.40 2.42
CA ASP A 102 -14.43 2.17 1.35
C ASP A 102 -13.74 3.52 1.19
N VAL A 103 -12.85 3.58 0.19
CA VAL A 103 -12.06 4.76 -0.14
C VAL A 103 -12.78 5.74 -1.07
N ALA A 104 -13.97 5.41 -1.58
CA ALA A 104 -14.70 6.27 -2.51
C ALA A 104 -15.08 7.62 -1.86
N HIS A 105 -15.36 7.60 -0.56
CA HIS A 105 -15.71 8.79 0.20
C HIS A 105 -14.49 9.63 0.63
N TRP A 106 -13.26 9.18 0.34
CA TRP A 106 -12.04 9.85 0.80
C TRP A 106 -11.49 10.84 -0.22
N VAL A 107 -12.12 10.97 -1.39
CA VAL A 107 -11.68 11.85 -2.49
C VAL A 107 -11.36 13.27 -2.02
N PRO A 108 -12.21 13.98 -1.24
CA PRO A 108 -11.90 15.35 -0.82
C PRO A 108 -10.64 15.44 0.05
N ILE A 109 -10.45 14.47 0.94
CA ILE A 109 -9.28 14.39 1.82
C ILE A 109 -8.03 14.09 0.99
N MET A 110 -8.12 13.15 0.05
CA MET A 110 -7.00 12.77 -0.80
C MET A 110 -6.58 13.92 -1.72
N VAL A 111 -7.52 14.64 -2.32
CA VAL A 111 -7.22 15.83 -3.11
C VAL A 111 -6.48 16.87 -2.27
N ALA A 112 -6.94 17.17 -1.06
CA ALA A 112 -6.26 18.12 -0.17
C ALA A 112 -4.83 17.67 0.20
N ILE A 113 -4.62 16.37 0.43
CA ILE A 113 -3.28 15.84 0.71
C ILE A 113 -2.40 15.95 -0.54
N VAL A 114 -2.90 15.56 -1.71
CA VAL A 114 -2.15 15.58 -2.98
C VAL A 114 -1.75 17.01 -3.37
N THR A 115 -2.67 17.98 -3.32
CA THR A 115 -2.35 19.39 -3.63
C THR A 115 -1.36 20.00 -2.64
N SER A 116 -1.37 19.55 -1.37
CA SER A 116 -0.34 19.96 -0.40
C SER A 116 1.09 19.50 -0.79
N LYS A 117 1.20 18.50 -1.69
CA LYS A 117 2.50 17.99 -2.18
C LYS A 117 2.95 18.64 -3.47
N PHE A 118 2.08 19.37 -4.16
CA PHE A 118 2.44 20.10 -5.36
C PHE A 118 3.33 21.30 -5.05
N ASP A 119 4.22 21.63 -5.97
CA ASP A 119 4.90 22.92 -6.00
C ASP A 119 3.95 24.04 -6.47
N VAL A 120 4.46 25.26 -6.52
CA VAL A 120 3.62 26.44 -6.80
C VAL A 120 3.07 26.38 -8.22
N GLU A 121 3.91 25.97 -9.17
CA GLU A 121 3.61 25.87 -10.58
C GLU A 121 2.58 24.77 -10.86
N THR A 122 2.74 23.59 -10.26
CA THR A 122 1.77 22.49 -10.42
C THR A 122 0.44 22.82 -9.75
N ASN A 123 0.43 23.47 -8.58
CA ASN A 123 -0.82 23.94 -7.97
C ASN A 123 -1.53 24.95 -8.85
N LYS A 124 -0.81 25.91 -9.44
CA LYS A 124 -1.40 26.88 -10.34
C LYS A 124 -2.03 26.20 -11.57
N ALA A 125 -1.31 25.28 -12.22
CA ALA A 125 -1.82 24.52 -13.35
C ALA A 125 -3.01 23.62 -12.97
N PHE A 126 -3.02 23.07 -11.75
CA PHE A 126 -4.14 22.31 -11.22
C PHE A 126 -5.39 23.18 -11.06
N GLU A 127 -5.29 24.32 -10.40
CA GLU A 127 -6.40 25.26 -10.23
C GLU A 127 -6.93 25.77 -11.59
N GLU A 128 -6.05 26.06 -12.56
CA GLU A 128 -6.43 26.46 -13.92
C GLU A 128 -7.17 25.35 -14.68
N SER A 129 -6.92 24.08 -14.36
CA SER A 129 -7.66 22.95 -14.94
C SER A 129 -9.08 22.81 -14.41
N LEU A 130 -9.37 23.40 -13.24
CA LEU A 130 -10.68 23.34 -12.61
C LEU A 130 -11.60 24.35 -13.27
N SER A 131 -12.43 23.86 -14.20
CA SER A 131 -13.46 24.66 -14.88
C SER A 131 -14.53 25.26 -13.95
N ASP A 132 -14.68 24.72 -12.74
CA ASP A 132 -15.68 25.14 -11.75
C ASP A 132 -15.06 25.16 -10.35
N ILE A 133 -14.82 26.36 -9.81
CA ILE A 133 -14.20 26.58 -8.49
C ILE A 133 -15.06 26.08 -7.32
N THR A 134 -16.33 25.74 -7.56
CA THR A 134 -17.26 25.30 -6.51
C THR A 134 -17.37 23.78 -6.38
N LYS A 135 -16.81 23.02 -7.34
CA LYS A 135 -16.85 21.56 -7.34
C LYS A 135 -15.59 20.97 -6.73
N VAL A 136 -15.78 19.98 -5.86
CA VAL A 136 -14.67 19.18 -5.35
C VAL A 136 -14.05 18.41 -6.52
N PRO A 137 -12.74 18.56 -6.78
CA PRO A 137 -12.07 17.83 -7.84
C PRO A 137 -12.15 16.33 -7.61
N ASP A 138 -12.34 15.55 -8.67
CA ASP A 138 -12.12 14.12 -8.61
C ASP A 138 -10.63 13.81 -8.76
N MET A 139 -10.19 12.65 -8.26
CA MET A 139 -8.78 12.24 -8.35
C MET A 139 -8.29 12.05 -9.79
N GLU A 140 -9.19 11.74 -10.73
CA GLU A 140 -8.86 11.60 -12.16
C GLU A 140 -8.31 12.90 -12.78
N PHE A 141 -8.67 14.08 -12.24
CA PHE A 141 -8.27 15.38 -12.80
C PHE A 141 -6.78 15.68 -12.59
N SER A 142 -6.17 15.12 -11.54
CA SER A 142 -4.74 15.32 -11.23
C SER A 142 -3.81 14.79 -12.32
N VAL A 143 -4.24 13.79 -13.10
CA VAL A 143 -3.47 13.22 -14.23
C VAL A 143 -3.57 14.09 -15.48
N GLN A 144 -4.72 14.74 -15.71
CA GLN A 144 -4.95 15.55 -16.91
C GLN A 144 -4.15 16.87 -16.88
N CYS A 145 -3.89 17.43 -15.71
CA CYS A 145 -3.04 18.62 -15.51
C CYS A 145 -1.61 18.44 -16.08
N GLN A 146 -1.12 17.19 -16.13
CA GLN A 146 0.22 16.86 -16.62
C GLN A 146 0.31 16.81 -18.15
N LYS A 147 -0.83 16.65 -18.87
CA LYS A 147 -0.83 16.63 -20.34
C LYS A 147 -0.65 18.02 -20.95
N ASN A 148 -1.07 19.08 -20.24
CA ASN A 148 -1.02 20.46 -20.75
C ASN A 148 0.36 21.14 -20.60
N ASN A 149 1.31 20.53 -19.88
CA ASN A 149 2.68 21.06 -19.71
C ASN A 149 3.72 20.41 -20.66
N ARG A 150 3.27 19.80 -21.77
CA ARG A 150 4.15 19.41 -22.88
C ARG A 150 4.11 20.47 -23.98
N ILE A 151 4.82 21.57 -23.78
CA ILE A 151 5.32 22.43 -24.87
C ILE A 151 6.78 22.76 -24.58
#